data_AF-A0A7W0R7J6-F1
#
_entry.id   AF-A0A7W0R7J6-F1
#
_cell.length_a   1.000
_cell.length_b   1.000
_cell.length_c   1.000
_cell.angle_alpha   90.00
_cell.angle_beta   90.00
_cell.angle_gamma   90.00
#
_symmetry.space_group_name_H-M   'P 1'
#
loop_
_entity.id
_entity.type
_entity.pdbx_description
1 polymer ?
#
loop_
_entity_poly.entity_id
_entity_poly.type
_entity_poly.pdbx_seq_one_letter_code
_entity_poly.pdbx_strand_id
1 'polypeptide(L)'
;MAVLLFLVAQASDGVLTYVGVSIYGVAIEGNPVIGWLMEAMGEGLALTTAKLTAGTLGILLHLSSVHKAVALLTVFYFAAAVFPWLAILVAF
;
A
#
# COMPACT_ATOMS: atom_id res chain seq x y z
N MET A 1 1.21 -13.72 -13.42
CA MET A 1 2.29 -13.38 -12.46
C MET A 1 2.19 -11.94 -11.93
N ALA A 2 2.04 -10.92 -12.79
CA ALA A 2 2.00 -9.51 -12.35
C ALA A 2 0.98 -9.21 -11.24
N VAL A 3 -0.24 -9.76 -11.32
CA VAL A 3 -1.27 -9.56 -10.29
C VAL A 3 -0.90 -10.15 -8.93
N LEU A 4 -0.22 -11.30 -8.88
CA LEU A 4 0.21 -11.90 -7.61
C LEU A 4 1.27 -11.01 -6.95
N LEU A 5 2.25 -10.54 -7.72
CA LEU A 5 3.27 -9.60 -7.23
C LEU A 5 2.65 -8.28 -6.78
N PHE A 6 1.63 -7.80 -7.51
CA PHE A 6 0.87 -6.62 -7.10
C PHE A 6 0.17 -6.83 -5.75
N LEU A 7 -0.51 -7.96 -5.56
CA LEU A 7 -1.19 -8.28 -4.29
C LEU A 7 -0.20 -8.43 -3.13
N VAL A 8 0.97 -9.03 -3.37
CA VAL A 8 2.06 -9.06 -2.38
C VAL A 8 2.51 -7.64 -2.05
N ALA A 9 2.72 -6.79 -3.06
CA ALA A 9 3.10 -5.39 -2.83
C ALA A 9 2.04 -4.63 -2.01
N GLN A 10 0.75 -4.83 -2.27
CA GLN A 10 -0.34 -4.24 -1.48
C GLN A 10 -0.34 -4.73 -0.02
N ALA A 11 -0.13 -6.03 0.19
CA ALA A 11 -0.07 -6.61 1.53
C ALA A 11 1.16 -6.10 2.29
N SER A 12 2.33 -6.08 1.65
CA SER A 12 3.57 -5.55 2.24
C SER A 12 3.43 -4.07 2.59
N ASP A 13 2.96 -3.24 1.66
CA ASP A 13 2.69 -1.83 1.92
C ASP A 13 1.68 -1.64 3.07
N GLY A 14 0.58 -2.41 3.09
CA GLY A 14 -0.40 -2.35 4.17
C GLY A 14 0.19 -2.65 5.55
N VAL A 15 0.97 -3.73 5.65
CA VAL A 15 1.62 -4.13 6.91
C VAL A 15 2.68 -3.11 7.32
N LEU A 16 3.57 -2.72 6.42
CA LEU A 16 4.66 -1.80 6.72
C LEU A 16 4.15 -0.41 7.11
N THR A 17 3.13 0.08 6.40
CA THR A 17 2.46 1.34 6.74
C THR A 17 1.81 1.25 8.12
N TYR A 18 1.07 0.17 8.41
CA TYR A 18 0.43 -0.01 9.72
C TYR A 18 1.47 -0.03 10.85
N VAL A 19 2.53 -0.81 10.70
CA VAL A 19 3.61 -0.88 11.69
C VAL A 19 4.25 0.50 11.87
N GLY A 20 4.58 1.18 10.76
CA GLY A 20 5.21 2.49 10.79
C GLY A 20 4.37 3.56 11.48
N VAL A 21 3.10 3.71 11.10
CA VAL A 21 2.21 4.71 11.71
C VAL A 21 1.84 4.36 13.15
N SER A 22 1.75 3.07 13.52
CA SER A 22 1.53 2.67 14.91
C SER A 22 2.75 2.94 15.81
N ILE A 23 3.97 2.97 15.27
CA ILE A 23 5.20 3.28 16.03
C ILE A 23 5.45 4.80 16.07
N TYR A 24 5.39 5.48 14.93
CA TYR A 24 5.84 6.87 14.78
C TYR A 24 4.69 7.89 14.72
N GLY A 25 3.44 7.42 14.71
CA GLY A 25 2.22 8.24 14.56
C GLY A 25 1.84 8.50 13.10
N VAL A 26 0.58 8.84 12.87
CA VAL A 26 0.00 9.07 11.53
C VAL A 26 0.69 10.19 10.76
N ALA A 27 1.30 11.18 11.43
CA ALA A 27 1.95 12.31 10.78
C ALA A 27 3.15 11.94 9.89
N ILE A 28 3.72 10.74 10.05
CA ILE A 28 4.80 10.23 9.19
C ILE A 28 4.27 9.70 7.84
N GLU A 29 2.96 9.43 7.73
CA GLU A 29 2.33 8.96 6.49
C GLU A 29 2.41 10.06 5.43
N GLY A 30 3.15 9.79 4.36
CA GLY A 30 3.35 10.73 3.26
C GLY A 30 2.16 10.85 2.31
N ASN A 31 1.22 9.90 2.34
CA ASN A 31 0.03 9.93 1.50
C ASN A 31 -1.13 10.66 2.21
N PRO A 32 -1.50 11.88 1.79
CA PRO A 32 -2.53 12.67 2.47
C PRO A 32 -3.92 12.01 2.44
N VAL A 33 -4.22 11.18 1.44
CA VAL A 33 -5.51 10.47 1.37
C VAL A 33 -5.57 9.37 2.43
N ILE A 34 -4.46 8.64 2.60
CA ILE A 34 -4.37 7.60 3.63
C ILE A 34 -4.35 8.23 5.02
N GLY A 35 -3.56 9.28 5.25
CA GLY A 35 -3.54 10.02 6.50
C GLY A 35 -4.94 10.54 6.88
N TRP A 36 -5.66 11.15 5.94
CA TRP A 36 -7.04 11.58 6.16
C TRP A 36 -7.99 10.41 6.49
N LEU A 37 -7.88 9.27 5.81
CA LEU A 37 -8.67 8.08 6.14
C LEU A 37 -8.35 7.59 7.57
N MET A 38 -7.08 7.58 7.97
CA MET A 38 -6.67 7.17 9.31
C MET A 38 -7.23 8.10 10.39
N GLU A 39 -7.24 9.41 10.15
CA GLU A 39 -7.89 10.37 11.05
C GLU A 39 -9.41 10.15 11.15
N ALA A 40 -10.06 9.79 10.04
CA ALA A 40 -11.50 9.62 9.97
C ALA A 40 -12.00 8.30 10.59
N MET A 41 -11.26 7.20 10.43
CA MET A 41 -11.74 5.85 10.79
C MET A 41 -10.72 4.95 11.52
N GLY A 42 -9.54 5.48 11.83
CA GLY A 42 -8.46 4.74 12.48
C GLY A 42 -7.55 3.98 11.51
N GLU A 43 -6.32 3.70 11.95
CA GLU A 43 -5.23 3.14 11.13
C GLU A 43 -5.60 1.82 10.44
N GLY A 44 -6.05 0.83 11.22
CA GLY A 44 -6.32 -0.51 10.72
C GLY A 44 -7.47 -0.55 9.71
N LEU A 45 -8.57 0.15 9.99
CA LEU A 45 -9.73 0.17 9.11
C LEU A 45 -9.47 0.99 7.83
N ALA A 46 -8.76 2.10 7.95
CA ALA A 46 -8.33 2.91 6.81
C ALA A 46 -7.48 2.11 5.84
N LEU A 47 -6.44 1.43 6.37
CA LEU A 47 -5.54 0.62 5.54
C LEU A 47 -6.24 -0.61 4.95
N THR A 48 -7.06 -1.32 5.73
CA THR A 48 -7.80 -2.49 5.21
C THR A 48 -8.69 -2.08 4.05
N THR A 49 -9.45 -1.00 4.20
CA THR A 49 -10.30 -0.45 3.13
C THR A 49 -9.46 -0.10 1.90
N ALA A 50 -8.40 0.68 2.07
CA ALA A 50 -7.56 1.14 0.97
C ALA A 50 -6.90 -0.03 0.21
N LYS A 51 -6.32 -1.01 0.91
CA LYS A 51 -5.63 -2.13 0.27
C LYS A 51 -6.60 -3.13 -0.35
N LEU A 52 -7.77 -3.36 0.23
CA LEU A 52 -8.81 -4.18 -0.41
C LEU A 52 -9.30 -3.53 -1.70
N THR A 53 -9.60 -2.23 -1.67
CA THR A 53 -9.99 -1.48 -2.88
C THR A 53 -8.90 -1.56 -3.95
N ALA A 54 -7.65 -1.26 -3.60
CA ALA A 54 -6.53 -1.33 -4.54
C ALA A 54 -6.32 -2.75 -5.10
N GLY A 55 -6.39 -3.77 -4.24
CA GLY A 55 -6.27 -5.19 -4.61
C GLY A 55 -7.37 -5.62 -5.59
N THR A 56 -8.63 -5.28 -5.31
CA THR A 56 -9.77 -5.55 -6.20
C THR A 56 -9.59 -4.85 -7.55
N LEU A 57 -9.22 -3.57 -7.56
CA LEU A 57 -8.98 -2.83 -8.80
C LEU A 57 -7.83 -3.44 -9.62
N GLY A 58 -6.74 -3.86 -8.96
CA GLY A 58 -5.63 -4.56 -9.62
C GLY A 58 -6.05 -5.91 -10.23
N ILE A 59 -6.92 -6.66 -9.56
CA ILE A 59 -7.51 -7.89 -10.11
C ILE A 59 -8.38 -7.56 -11.32
N LEU A 60 -9.23 -6.54 -11.26
CA LEU A 60 -10.06 -6.13 -12.38
C LEU A 60 -9.22 -5.71 -13.59
N LEU A 61 -8.17 -4.92 -13.40
CA LEU A 61 -7.22 -4.57 -14.46
C LEU A 61 -6.55 -5.80 -15.08
N HIS A 62 -6.21 -6.79 -14.26
CA HIS A 62 -5.66 -8.05 -14.74
C HIS A 62 -6.69 -8.82 -15.59
N LEU A 63 -7.94 -8.92 -15.14
CA LEU A 63 -9.02 -9.59 -15.87
C LEU A 63 -9.39 -8.86 -17.16
N SER A 64 -9.25 -7.53 -17.19
CA SER A 64 -9.39 -6.71 -18.40
C SER A 64 -8.17 -6.78 -19.34
N SER A 65 -7.24 -7.72 -19.12
CA SER A 65 -6.03 -7.93 -19.93
C SER A 65 -5.05 -6.75 -19.99
N VAL A 66 -5.16 -5.79 -19.05
CA VAL A 66 -4.26 -4.62 -18.97
C VAL A 66 -3.03 -4.93 -18.11
N HIS A 67 -2.35 -6.04 -18.39
CA HIS A 67 -1.29 -6.59 -17.52
C HIS A 67 -0.08 -5.65 -17.37
N LYS A 68 0.19 -4.82 -18.37
CA LYS A 68 1.28 -3.81 -18.31
C LYS A 68 1.00 -2.76 -17.23
N ALA A 69 -0.25 -2.32 -17.09
CA ALA A 69 -0.63 -1.37 -16.05
C ALA A 69 -0.42 -1.99 -14.66
N VAL A 70 -0.85 -3.23 -14.46
CA VAL A 70 -0.64 -3.96 -13.19
C VAL A 70 0.86 -4.10 -12.88
N ALA A 71 1.68 -4.44 -13.87
CA ALA A 71 3.13 -4.55 -13.67
C ALA A 71 3.78 -3.20 -13.30
N LEU A 72 3.39 -2.11 -13.96
CA LEU A 72 3.87 -0.76 -13.63
C LEU A 72 3.44 -0.35 -12.22
N LEU A 73 2.19 -0.63 -11.83
CA LEU A 73 1.71 -0.39 -10.48
C LEU A 73 2.50 -1.21 -9.45
N THR A 74 2.81 -2.47 -9.72
CA THR A 74 3.65 -3.28 -8.84
C THR A 74 5.00 -2.62 -8.58
N VAL A 75 5.71 -2.20 -9.64
CA VAL A 75 7.01 -1.51 -9.51
C VAL A 75 6.87 -0.20 -8.75
N PHE A 76 5.82 0.57 -9.03
CA PHE A 76 5.52 1.81 -8.33
C PHE A 76 5.33 1.58 -6.82
N TYR A 77 4.54 0.58 -6.40
CA TYR A 77 4.33 0.27 -4.99
C TYR A 77 5.61 -0.18 -4.28
N PHE A 78 6.44 -0.98 -4.95
CA PHE A 78 7.75 -1.32 -4.39
C PHE A 78 8.60 -0.06 -4.16
N ALA A 79 8.73 0.80 -5.18
CA ALA A 79 9.57 1.98 -5.14
C ALA A 79 9.08 3.08 -4.19
N ALA A 80 7.77 3.32 -4.16
CA ALA A 80 7.19 4.47 -3.47
C ALA A 80 6.64 4.14 -2.08
N ALA A 81 6.38 2.86 -1.75
CA ALA A 81 5.85 2.46 -0.45
C ALA A 81 6.75 1.45 0.25
N VAL A 82 7.01 0.28 -0.36
CA VAL A 82 7.73 -0.81 0.31
C VAL A 82 9.16 -0.42 0.66
N PHE A 83 9.95 0.08 -0.31
CA PHE A 83 11.34 0.47 -0.07
C PHE A 83 11.47 1.62 0.94
N PRO A 84 10.70 2.74 0.83
CA PRO A 84 10.75 3.81 1.82
C PRO A 84 10.39 3.33 3.23
N TRP A 85 9.34 2.53 3.39
CA TRP A 85 8.97 2.03 4.71
C TRP A 85 10.02 1.08 5.30
N LEU A 86 10.59 0.18 4.49
CA LEU A 86 11.69 -0.66 4.95
C LEU A 86 12.90 0.18 5.38
N ALA A 87 13.23 1.23 4.63
CA ALA A 87 14.31 2.13 4.99
C ALA A 87 14.05 2.83 6.34
N ILE A 88 12.83 3.30 6.57
CA ILE A 88 12.45 3.93 7.86
C ILE A 88 12.48 2.90 9.00
N LEU A 89 11.86 1.74 8.83
CA LEU A 89 11.68 0.74 9.88
C LEU A 89 12.95 -0.02 10.25
N VAL A 90 13.96 -0.06 9.38
CA VAL A 90 15.25 -0.73 9.64
C VAL A 90 16.33 0.27 10.06
N ALA A 91 16.18 1.57 9.75
CA ALA A 91 17.13 2.59 10.14
C ALA A 91 17.03 3.03 11.61
N PHE A 92 15.96 2.63 12.31
CA PHE A 92 15.65 2.97 13.70
C PHE A 92 15.23 1.72 14.48
#